data_AF-A0A2T1EPR1-F1
#
_entry.id   AF-A0A2T1EPR1-F1
#
_cell.length_a   1.000
_cell.length_b   1.000
_cell.length_c   1.000
_cell.angle_alpha   90.00
_cell.angle_beta   90.00
_cell.angle_gamma   90.00
#
_symmetry.space_group_name_H-M   'P 1'
#
loop_
_entity.id
_entity.type
_entity.pdbx_description
1 polymer ?
#
loop_
_entity_poly.entity_id
_entity_poly.type
_entity_poly.pdbx_seq_one_letter_code
_entity_poly.pdbx_strand_id
1 'polypeptide(L)'
;MNLTTLLRTLEPLTHQRRMQQMVQIGRQSRDNKALASTLNQLAQGDFYQSCLSLQSCYGSQNIELINQSLSDSSCRIRSLALGLIVLFGDDNQLIAGLEAIPTKQRSHFLKQLLKKRRYAVIERYLTNLAIATPLLRNFYT
;
A
#
# COMPACT_ATOMS: atom_id res chain seq x y z
N MET A 1 24.25 -1.96 1.89
CA MET A 1 23.93 -1.17 3.10
C MET A 1 22.97 -1.98 3.95
N ASN A 2 23.18 -2.04 5.27
CA ASN A 2 22.31 -2.80 6.20
C ASN A 2 21.35 -1.86 6.95
N LEU A 3 20.39 -2.44 7.68
CA LEU A 3 19.32 -1.72 8.39
C LEU A 3 19.84 -0.62 9.34
N THR A 4 20.75 -0.97 10.25
CA THR A 4 21.29 -0.04 11.25
C THR A 4 22.03 1.13 10.61
N THR A 5 22.83 0.85 9.57
CA THR A 5 23.54 1.91 8.83
C THR A 5 22.55 2.85 8.15
N LEU A 6 21.51 2.30 7.53
CA LEU A 6 20.47 3.09 6.88
C LEU A 6 19.77 4.02 7.90
N LEU A 7 19.27 3.49 9.01
CA LEU A 7 18.57 4.29 10.03
C LEU A 7 19.45 5.44 10.54
N ARG A 8 20.70 5.15 10.88
CA ARG A 8 21.66 6.17 11.32
C ARG A 8 21.89 7.27 10.29
N THR A 9 21.87 6.95 8.99
CA THR A 9 22.00 7.98 7.93
C THR A 9 20.75 8.82 7.75
N LEU A 10 19.57 8.30 8.09
CA LEU A 10 18.29 8.98 7.93
C LEU A 10 17.93 9.85 9.12
N GLU A 11 18.28 9.41 10.34
CA GLU A 11 17.99 10.08 11.62
C GLU A 11 18.21 11.61 11.60
N PRO A 12 19.39 12.12 11.20
CA PRO A 12 19.67 13.55 11.26
C PRO A 12 18.99 14.37 10.15
N LEU A 13 18.37 13.73 9.16
CA LEU A 13 17.81 14.42 8.00
C LEU A 13 16.48 15.10 8.34
N THR A 14 16.17 16.21 7.67
CA THR A 14 14.81 16.75 7.70
C THR A 14 13.83 15.77 7.06
N HIS A 15 12.54 15.88 7.38
CA HIS A 15 11.50 15.02 6.79
C HIS A 15 11.57 15.00 5.25
N GLN A 16 11.72 16.16 4.62
CA GLN A 16 11.82 16.27 3.16
C GLN A 16 13.04 15.53 2.60
N ARG A 17 14.22 15.72 3.21
CA ARG A 17 15.45 15.03 2.78
C ARG A 17 15.37 13.53 2.98
N ARG A 18 14.77 13.11 4.10
CA ARG A 18 14.52 11.70 4.40
C ARG A 18 13.62 11.04 3.37
N MET A 19 12.52 11.72 3.00
CA MET A 19 11.62 11.26 1.94
C MET A 19 12.37 11.11 0.61
N GLN A 20 13.10 12.15 0.17
CA GLN A 20 13.90 12.09 -1.07
C GLN A 20 14.88 10.91 -1.07
N GLN A 21 15.55 10.70 0.06
CA GLN A 21 16.50 9.59 0.23
C GLN A 21 15.80 8.23 0.15
N MET A 22 14.65 8.06 0.82
CA MET A 22 13.90 6.81 0.74
C MET A 22 13.39 6.52 -0.67
N VAL A 23 12.93 7.53 -1.42
CA VAL A 23 12.57 7.36 -2.83
C VAL A 23 13.78 6.90 -3.65
N GLN A 24 14.94 7.52 -3.45
CA GLN A 24 16.16 7.15 -4.18
C GLN A 24 16.61 5.71 -3.84
N ILE A 25 16.58 5.33 -2.57
CA ILE A 25 16.89 3.96 -2.12
C ILE A 25 15.90 2.97 -2.71
N GLY A 26 14.62 3.33 -2.78
CA GLY A 26 13.60 2.53 -3.44
C GLY A 26 13.88 2.30 -4.92
N ARG A 27 14.34 3.32 -5.65
CA ARG A 27 14.75 3.13 -7.06
C ARG A 27 15.92 2.17 -7.18
N GLN A 28 16.93 2.34 -6.32
CA GLN A 28 18.13 1.50 -6.30
C GLN A 28 17.85 0.06 -5.89
N SER A 29 16.84 -0.19 -5.06
CA SER A 29 16.51 -1.54 -4.60
C SER A 29 15.94 -2.45 -5.69
N ARG A 30 15.49 -1.89 -6.83
CA ARG A 30 15.02 -2.66 -7.99
C ARG A 30 16.10 -3.62 -8.52
N ASP A 31 17.34 -3.15 -8.57
CA ASP A 31 18.48 -3.92 -9.08
C ASP A 31 19.40 -4.43 -7.96
N ASN A 32 19.12 -4.04 -6.70
CA ASN A 32 19.94 -4.37 -5.55
C ASN A 32 19.15 -5.18 -4.51
N LYS A 33 19.29 -6.51 -4.57
CA LYS A 33 18.64 -7.46 -3.66
C LYS A 33 18.95 -7.20 -2.18
N ALA A 34 20.15 -6.73 -1.86
CA ALA A 34 20.52 -6.42 -0.47
C ALA A 34 19.76 -5.20 0.06
N LEU A 35 19.56 -4.18 -0.77
CA LEU A 35 18.71 -3.04 -0.43
C LEU A 35 17.24 -3.45 -0.34
N ALA A 36 16.74 -4.27 -1.27
CA ALA A 36 15.37 -4.79 -1.20
C ALA A 36 15.13 -5.57 0.11
N SER A 37 16.07 -6.45 0.49
CA SER A 37 16.01 -7.15 1.78
C SER A 37 16.01 -6.19 2.97
N THR A 38 16.82 -5.14 2.94
CA THR A 38 16.84 -4.11 4.00
C THR A 38 15.51 -3.37 4.12
N LEU A 39 14.86 -3.05 2.99
CA LEU A 39 13.53 -2.42 2.98
C LEU A 39 12.45 -3.37 3.51
N ASN A 40 12.53 -4.66 3.21
CA ASN A 40 11.63 -5.67 3.78
C ASN A 40 11.82 -5.80 5.29
N GLN A 41 13.05 -5.71 5.80
CA GLN A 41 13.31 -5.67 7.25
C GLN A 41 12.69 -4.42 7.90
N LEU A 42 12.80 -3.24 7.27
CA LEU A 42 12.14 -2.03 7.76
C LEU A 42 10.62 -2.20 7.86
N ALA A 43 9.99 -2.88 6.91
CA ALA A 43 8.54 -3.10 6.93
C ALA A 43 8.05 -3.96 8.10
N GLN A 44 8.95 -4.76 8.70
CA GLN A 44 8.66 -5.60 9.88
C GLN A 44 9.07 -4.91 11.19
N GLY A 45 9.56 -3.68 11.13
CA GLY A 45 10.03 -2.92 12.29
C GLY A 45 8.91 -2.22 13.05
N ASP A 46 9.29 -1.19 13.80
CA ASP A 46 8.33 -0.29 14.44
C ASP A 46 7.58 0.60 13.42
N PHE A 47 6.62 1.39 13.91
CA PHE A 47 5.84 2.31 13.08
C PHE A 47 6.70 3.23 12.20
N TYR A 48 7.83 3.72 12.74
CA TYR A 48 8.71 4.62 12.02
C TYR A 48 9.42 3.89 10.87
N GLN A 49 9.92 2.69 11.12
CA GLN A 49 10.54 1.83 10.13
C GLN A 49 9.56 1.40 9.03
N SER A 50 8.34 0.98 9.40
CA SER A 50 7.29 0.65 8.43
C SER A 50 6.92 1.85 7.57
N CYS A 51 6.86 3.05 8.16
CA CYS A 51 6.64 4.29 7.40
C CYS A 51 7.76 4.55 6.38
N LEU A 52 9.03 4.40 6.78
CA LEU A 52 10.16 4.53 5.84
C LEU A 52 10.08 3.51 4.70
N SER A 53 9.73 2.25 5.01
CA SER A 53 9.58 1.21 4.00
C SER A 53 8.56 1.60 2.92
N LEU A 54 7.39 2.13 3.32
CA LEU A 54 6.37 2.61 2.39
C LEU A 54 6.82 3.85 1.61
N GLN A 55 7.58 4.76 2.22
CA GLN A 55 8.15 5.90 1.50
C GLN A 55 9.08 5.45 0.37
N SER A 56 9.80 4.35 0.56
CA SER A 56 10.64 3.79 -0.50
C SER A 56 9.83 3.31 -1.72
N CYS A 57 8.56 2.92 -1.52
CA CYS A 57 7.70 2.45 -2.60
C CYS A 57 7.36 3.50 -3.66
N TYR A 58 7.50 4.80 -3.36
CA TYR A 58 7.43 5.84 -4.40
C TYR A 58 8.55 5.69 -5.44
N GLY A 59 9.69 5.12 -5.05
CA GLY A 59 10.82 4.85 -5.94
C GLY A 59 10.84 3.44 -6.49
N SER A 60 10.63 2.43 -5.63
CA SER A 60 10.69 1.03 -6.02
C SER A 60 9.46 0.57 -6.79
N GLN A 61 8.28 1.12 -6.47
CA GLN A 61 6.98 0.59 -6.88
C GLN A 61 6.78 -0.87 -6.46
N ASN A 62 7.37 -1.27 -5.33
CA ASN A 62 7.24 -2.62 -4.79
C ASN A 62 5.80 -2.87 -4.31
N ILE A 63 4.99 -3.47 -5.17
CA ILE A 63 3.57 -3.77 -4.92
C ILE A 63 3.39 -4.79 -3.80
N GLU A 64 4.28 -5.77 -3.68
CA GLU A 64 4.20 -6.80 -2.64
C GLU A 64 4.30 -6.17 -1.25
N LEU A 65 5.25 -5.26 -1.05
CA LEU A 65 5.43 -4.53 0.21
C LEU A 65 4.25 -3.59 0.51
N ILE A 66 3.70 -2.95 -0.53
CA ILE A 66 2.47 -2.14 -0.39
C ILE A 66 1.31 -3.02 0.07
N ASN A 67 1.09 -4.18 -0.56
CA ASN A 67 0.01 -5.09 -0.23
C ASN A 67 0.13 -5.65 1.19
N GLN A 68 1.34 -6.03 1.63
CA GLN A 68 1.59 -6.43 3.01
C GLN A 68 1.18 -5.34 4.01
N SER A 69 1.48 -4.09 3.68
CA SER A 69 1.18 -2.93 4.52
C SER A 69 -0.31 -2.56 4.58
N LEU A 70 -1.17 -3.10 3.70
CA LEU A 70 -2.62 -2.91 3.78
C LEU A 70 -3.24 -3.59 5.00
N SER A 71 -2.55 -4.58 5.58
CA SER A 71 -2.96 -5.32 6.77
C SER A 71 -2.25 -4.87 8.05
N ASP A 72 -1.47 -3.78 7.98
CA ASP A 72 -0.72 -3.25 9.14
C ASP A 72 -1.66 -2.87 10.29
N SER A 73 -1.22 -3.01 11.55
CA SER A 73 -2.04 -2.66 12.72
C SER A 73 -2.35 -1.15 12.79
N SER A 74 -1.45 -0.31 12.30
CA SER A 74 -1.58 1.14 12.26
C SER A 74 -2.49 1.61 11.13
N CYS A 75 -3.55 2.34 11.47
CA CYS A 75 -4.45 2.95 10.49
C CYS A 75 -3.72 3.92 9.55
N ARG A 76 -2.65 4.55 10.01
CA ARG A 76 -1.86 5.51 9.22
C ARG A 76 -0.98 4.80 8.19
N ILE A 77 -0.38 3.66 8.53
CA ILE A 77 0.38 2.83 7.59
C ILE A 77 -0.55 2.28 6.51
N ARG A 78 -1.70 1.71 6.90
CA ARG A 78 -2.72 1.24 5.94
C ARG A 78 -3.17 2.36 5.00
N SER A 79 -3.40 3.57 5.51
CA SER A 79 -3.83 4.71 4.69
C SER A 79 -2.76 5.13 3.66
N LEU A 80 -1.48 5.09 4.04
CA LEU A 80 -0.36 5.35 3.12
C LEU A 80 -0.26 4.26 2.05
N ALA A 81 -0.33 2.99 2.45
CA ALA A 81 -0.33 1.85 1.54
C ALA A 81 -1.50 1.92 0.54
N LEU A 82 -2.70 2.29 1.00
CA LEU A 82 -3.87 2.53 0.14
C LEU A 82 -3.60 3.61 -0.92
N GLY A 83 -2.95 4.71 -0.54
CA GLY A 83 -2.58 5.75 -1.51
C GLY A 83 -1.60 5.24 -2.58
N LEU A 84 -0.65 4.40 -2.18
CA LEU A 84 0.36 3.83 -3.06
C LEU A 84 -0.20 2.76 -4.00
N ILE A 85 -1.04 1.84 -3.50
CA ILE A 85 -1.63 0.80 -4.36
C ILE A 85 -2.54 1.41 -5.41
N VAL A 86 -3.31 2.46 -5.08
CA VAL A 86 -4.12 3.20 -6.07
C VAL A 86 -3.25 3.83 -7.17
N LEU A 87 -2.04 4.24 -6.82
CA LEU A 87 -1.13 4.91 -7.74
C LEU A 87 -0.42 3.92 -8.68
N PHE A 88 0.04 2.78 -8.16
CA PHE A 88 0.94 1.87 -8.88
C PHE A 88 0.32 0.51 -9.20
N GLY A 89 -0.73 0.11 -8.51
CA GLY A 89 -1.36 -1.19 -8.67
C GLY A 89 -2.17 -1.29 -9.96
N ASP A 90 -2.21 -2.49 -10.51
CA ASP A 90 -3.13 -2.87 -11.58
C ASP A 90 -4.54 -3.15 -11.04
N ASP A 91 -5.50 -3.28 -11.95
CA ASP A 91 -6.90 -3.45 -11.60
C ASP A 91 -7.16 -4.72 -10.77
N ASN A 92 -6.40 -5.80 -10.96
CA ASN A 92 -6.56 -7.04 -10.19
C ASN A 92 -6.03 -6.87 -8.76
N GLN A 93 -4.87 -6.21 -8.62
CA GLN A 93 -4.27 -5.88 -7.34
C GLN A 93 -5.16 -4.94 -6.53
N LEU A 94 -5.82 -3.98 -7.19
CA LEU A 94 -6.78 -3.09 -6.52
C LEU A 94 -8.01 -3.83 -5.99
N ILE A 95 -8.53 -4.80 -6.74
CA ILE A 95 -9.65 -5.64 -6.27
C ILE A 95 -9.23 -6.52 -5.10
N ALA A 96 -8.09 -7.22 -5.21
CA ALA A 96 -7.56 -8.02 -4.11
C ALA A 96 -7.36 -7.16 -2.85
N GLY A 97 -6.89 -5.92 -3.00
CA GLY A 97 -6.77 -4.96 -1.92
C GLY A 97 -8.12 -4.59 -1.28
N LEU A 98 -9.18 -4.39 -2.09
CA LEU A 98 -10.53 -4.11 -1.57
C LEU A 98 -11.09 -5.29 -0.76
N GLU A 99 -10.81 -6.52 -1.18
CA GLU A 99 -11.24 -7.74 -0.50
C GLU A 99 -10.49 -7.95 0.82
N ALA A 100 -9.19 -7.68 0.85
CA ALA A 100 -8.31 -7.89 2.00
C ALA A 100 -8.56 -6.91 3.16
N ILE A 101 -9.04 -5.69 2.89
CA ILE A 101 -9.24 -4.69 3.95
C ILE A 101 -10.61 -4.82 4.65
N PRO A 102 -10.71 -4.43 5.94
CA PRO A 102 -11.98 -4.42 6.66
C PRO A 102 -13.04 -3.53 6.00
N THR A 103 -14.32 -3.94 6.07
CA THR A 103 -15.46 -3.25 5.43
C THR A 103 -15.51 -1.75 5.71
N LYS A 104 -15.18 -1.33 6.94
CA LYS A 104 -15.15 0.09 7.33
C LYS A 104 -14.15 0.92 6.48
N GLN A 105 -13.04 0.32 6.08
CA GLN A 105 -11.98 0.97 5.29
C GLN A 105 -12.25 0.92 3.78
N ARG A 106 -13.11 0.00 3.31
CA ARG A 106 -13.47 -0.12 1.89
C ARG A 106 -14.08 1.16 1.32
N SER A 107 -14.91 1.86 2.11
CA SER A 107 -15.48 3.15 1.69
C SER A 107 -14.42 4.21 1.39
N HIS A 108 -13.34 4.26 2.17
CA HIS A 108 -12.23 5.17 1.95
C HIS A 108 -11.44 4.78 0.69
N PHE A 109 -11.19 3.49 0.49
CA PHE A 109 -10.52 2.99 -0.71
C PHE A 109 -11.33 3.30 -1.98
N LEU A 110 -12.64 3.03 -1.99
CA LEU A 110 -13.53 3.37 -3.10
C LEU A 110 -13.51 4.88 -3.43
N LYS A 111 -13.50 5.75 -2.41
CA LYS A 111 -13.34 7.21 -2.62
C LYS A 111 -12.02 7.57 -3.28
N GLN A 112 -10.92 6.90 -2.91
CA GLN A 112 -9.62 7.12 -3.52
C GLN A 112 -9.57 6.65 -4.98
N LEU A 113 -10.17 5.50 -5.28
CA LEU A 113 -10.33 4.99 -6.65
C LEU A 113 -11.16 5.95 -7.50
N LEU A 114 -12.26 6.47 -6.94
CA LEU A 114 -13.13 7.44 -7.60
C LEU A 114 -12.37 8.73 -7.93
N LYS A 115 -11.61 9.27 -6.98
CA LYS A 115 -10.76 10.46 -7.18
C LYS A 115 -9.72 10.27 -8.29
N LYS A 116 -9.26 9.02 -8.49
CA LYS A 116 -8.32 8.65 -9.54
C LYS A 116 -8.98 8.10 -10.80
N ARG A 117 -10.31 8.20 -10.90
CA ARG A 117 -11.12 7.79 -12.06
C ARG A 117 -10.94 6.32 -12.44
N ARG A 118 -10.68 5.45 -11.46
CA ARG A 118 -10.56 3.99 -11.64
C ARG A 118 -11.95 3.32 -11.68
N TYR A 119 -12.81 3.76 -12.60
CA TYR A 119 -14.22 3.34 -12.63
C TYR A 119 -14.40 1.84 -12.91
N ALA A 120 -13.61 1.28 -13.83
CA ALA A 120 -13.68 -0.15 -14.18
C ALA A 120 -13.42 -1.07 -12.96
N VAL A 121 -12.49 -0.68 -12.09
CA VAL A 121 -12.21 -1.42 -10.84
C VAL A 121 -13.39 -1.37 -9.89
N ILE A 122 -14.00 -0.18 -9.73
CA ILE A 122 -15.16 0.02 -8.85
C ILE A 122 -16.33 -0.82 -9.37
N GLU A 123 -16.64 -0.72 -10.65
CA GLU A 123 -17.73 -1.46 -11.29
C GLU A 123 -17.53 -2.98 -11.14
N ARG A 124 -16.34 -3.48 -11.49
CA ARG A 124 -16.01 -4.91 -11.36
C ARG A 124 -16.14 -5.40 -9.91
N TYR A 125 -15.68 -4.60 -8.94
CA TYR A 125 -15.81 -4.95 -7.53
C TYR A 125 -17.29 -4.98 -7.07
N LEU A 126 -18.10 -4.00 -7.46
CA LEU A 126 -19.53 -3.96 -7.12
C LEU A 126 -20.30 -5.12 -7.77
N THR A 127 -19.99 -5.47 -9.02
CA THR A 127 -20.56 -6.64 -9.70
C THR A 127 -20.21 -7.93 -8.96
N ASN A 128 -18.94 -8.11 -8.56
CA ASN A 128 -18.53 -9.26 -7.77
C ASN A 128 -19.29 -9.35 -6.44
N LEU A 129 -19.49 -8.22 -5.75
CA LEU A 129 -20.28 -8.19 -4.53
C LEU A 129 -21.75 -8.54 -4.75
N ALA A 130 -22.36 -8.06 -5.84
CA ALA A 130 -23.75 -8.35 -6.16
C ALA A 130 -23.97 -9.84 -6.49
N ILE A 131 -22.98 -10.49 -7.12
CA ILE A 131 -23.00 -11.93 -7.38
C ILE A 131 -22.78 -12.72 -6.10
N ALA A 132 -21.78 -12.34 -5.28
CA ALA A 132 -21.40 -13.04 -4.05
C ALA A 132 -22.40 -12.86 -2.91
N THR A 133 -23.14 -11.75 -2.90
CA THR A 133 -24.17 -11.45 -1.91
C THR A 133 -25.51 -11.40 -2.64
N PRO A 134 -26.15 -12.55 -2.91
CA PRO A 134 -27.52 -12.57 -3.41
C PRO A 134 -28.45 -12.17 -2.25
N LEU A 135 -28.40 -10.91 -1.82
CA LEU A 135 -29.32 -10.42 -0.80
C LEU A 135 -30.72 -10.33 -1.41
N LEU A 136 -31.56 -11.29 -1.00
CA LEU A 136 -32.99 -11.09 -0.75
C LEU A 136 -33.89 -10.88 -1.98
N ARG A 137 -33.84 -11.78 -2.96
CA ARG A 137 -34.92 -11.90 -3.97
C ARG A 137 -36.22 -12.55 -3.44
N ASN A 138 -36.34 -12.81 -2.13
CA ASN A 138 -37.48 -13.50 -1.53
C ASN A 138 -38.38 -12.61 -0.66
N PHE A 139 -38.50 -11.31 -0.95
CA PHE A 139 -39.48 -10.44 -0.26
C PHE A 139 -40.76 -10.17 -1.06
N TYR A 140 -40.98 -10.88 -2.18
CA TYR A 140 -42.24 -10.83 -2.93
C TYR A 140 -42.61 -12.22 -3.46
N THR A 141 -43.07 -13.10 -2.58
CA THR A 141 -44.01 -14.19 -2.91
C THR A 141 -44.98 -14.34 -1.76
#